data_AF-A0A3M0WR94-F1
#
_entry.id   AF-A0A3M0WR94-F1
#
_cell.length_a   1.000
_cell.length_b   1.000
_cell.length_c   1.000
_cell.angle_alpha   90.00
_cell.angle_beta   90.00
_cell.angle_gamma   90.00
#
_symmetry.space_group_name_H-M   'P 1'
#
loop_
_entity.id
_entity.type
_entity.pdbx_description
1 polymer ?
#
loop_
_entity_poly.entity_id
_entity_poly.type
_entity_poly.pdbx_seq_one_letter_code
_entity_poly.pdbx_strand_id
1 'polypeptide(L)' 'IKIDTVEIINATFNGAEVFNNPYLRKNGSSTLAVLSDEEYNAGIERINAKIDDDEDHPFQSRIVYKVVYGRKN' A
#
# COMPACT_ATOMS: atom_id res chain seq x y z
N ILE A 1 7.06 -23.32 -13.45
CA ILE A 1 7.24 -22.18 -12.54
C ILE A 1 6.60 -22.58 -11.21
N LYS A 2 7.34 -22.56 -10.10
CA LYS A 2 6.79 -22.80 -8.75
C LYS A 2 6.66 -21.46 -8.04
N ILE A 3 5.60 -21.25 -7.26
CA ILE A 3 5.41 -20.03 -6.48
C ILE A 3 5.11 -20.43 -5.04
N ASP A 4 5.92 -19.95 -4.10
CA ASP A 4 5.70 -20.18 -2.66
C ASP A 4 5.47 -18.82 -1.97
N THR A 5 4.52 -18.76 -1.04
CA THR A 5 4.40 -17.62 -0.12
C THR A 5 5.48 -17.75 0.93
N VAL A 6 6.31 -16.71 1.07
CA VAL A 6 7.41 -16.68 2.04
C VAL A 6 6.99 -15.97 3.30
N GLU A 7 6.26 -14.85 3.18
CA GLU A 7 5.88 -14.03 4.32
C GLU A 7 4.58 -13.28 4.04
N ILE A 8 3.79 -13.08 5.11
CA ILE A 8 2.63 -12.19 5.11
C ILE A 8 2.82 -11.20 6.26
N ILE A 9 2.90 -9.92 5.92
CA ILE A 9 2.93 -8.83 6.90
C ILE A 9 1.55 -8.20 6.94
N ASN A 10 0.92 -8.20 8.12
CA ASN A 10 -0.28 -7.43 8.39
C ASN A 10 0.13 -6.20 9.19
N ALA A 11 -0.25 -5.02 8.73
CA ALA A 11 0.02 -3.76 9.41
C ALA A 11 -1.28 -2.97 9.56
N THR A 12 -1.43 -2.33 10.71
CA THR A 12 -2.46 -1.31 10.94
C THR A 12 -1.74 0.00 11.16
N PHE A 13 -2.22 1.05 10.51
CA PHE A 13 -1.76 2.41 10.70
C PHE A 13 -2.94 3.24 11.16
N ASN A 14 -2.80 3.96 12.26
CA ASN A 14 -3.88 4.76 12.81
C ASN A 14 -3.75 6.21 12.33
N GLY A 15 -4.84 6.77 11.80
CA GLY A 15 -4.88 8.16 11.40
C GLY A 15 -3.76 8.53 10.43
N ALA A 16 -3.01 9.58 10.77
CA ALA A 16 -1.89 10.08 9.98
C ALA A 16 -0.69 9.12 9.86
N GLU A 17 -0.59 8.08 10.70
CA GLU A 17 0.48 7.09 10.60
C GLU A 17 0.45 6.34 9.27
N VAL A 18 -0.70 6.31 8.58
CA VAL A 18 -0.86 5.64 7.28
C VAL A 18 0.12 6.17 6.23
N PHE A 19 0.55 7.43 6.34
CA PHE A 19 1.52 8.05 5.43
C PHE A 19 2.96 7.54 5.66
N ASN A 20 3.22 6.82 6.74
CA ASN A 20 4.50 6.11 6.93
C ASN A 20 4.59 4.85 6.05
N ASN A 21 3.48 4.38 5.47
CA ASN A 21 3.48 3.25 4.56
C ASN A 21 4.20 3.62 3.24
N PRO A 22 5.37 3.01 2.93
CA PRO A 22 6.12 3.35 1.72
C PRO A 22 5.34 3.05 0.44
N TYR A 23 4.39 2.11 0.48
CA TYR A 23 3.56 1.73 -0.67
C TYR A 23 2.42 2.73 -0.97
N LEU A 24 2.18 3.70 -0.08
CA LEU A 24 1.23 4.79 -0.30
C LEU A 24 1.86 5.97 -1.05
N ARG A 25 3.19 6.04 -1.14
CA ARG A 25 3.87 7.05 -1.94
C ARG A 25 3.58 6.81 -3.42
N LYS A 26 3.38 7.88 -4.20
CA LYS A 26 3.09 7.79 -5.65
C LYS A 26 4.05 6.84 -6.39
N ASN A 27 5.35 6.97 -6.13
CA ASN A 27 6.37 6.11 -6.77
C ASN A 27 6.78 4.91 -5.91
N GLY A 28 6.04 4.62 -4.84
CA GLY A 28 6.28 3.49 -3.92
C GLY A 28 5.71 2.16 -4.42
N SER A 29 4.82 2.19 -5.42
CA SER A 29 4.34 0.99 -6.11
C SER A 29 4.08 1.26 -7.60
N SER A 30 4.17 0.23 -8.43
CA SER A 30 3.89 0.34 -9.86
C SER A 30 2.46 0.77 -10.14
N THR A 31 1.52 0.42 -9.26
CA THR A 31 0.10 0.77 -9.41
C THR A 31 -0.16 2.24 -9.17
N LEU A 32 0.52 2.86 -8.19
CA LEU A 32 0.38 4.29 -7.95
C LEU A 32 1.21 5.13 -8.93
N ALA A 33 2.33 4.58 -9.42
CA ALA A 33 3.22 5.28 -10.35
C ALA A 33 2.57 5.57 -11.72
N VAL A 34 1.56 4.77 -12.11
CA VAL A 34 0.81 4.98 -13.36
C VAL A 34 -0.34 5.98 -13.24
N LEU A 35 -0.67 6.44 -12.04
CA LEU A 35 -1.70 7.45 -11.84
C LEU A 35 -1.20 8.83 -12.29
N SER A 36 -2.11 9.64 -12.82
CA SER A 36 -1.87 11.08 -12.95
C SER A 36 -1.66 11.73 -11.57
N ASP A 37 -1.11 12.95 -11.53
CA ASP A 37 -0.97 13.68 -10.26
C ASP A 37 -2.34 13.96 -9.63
N GLU A 38 -3.34 14.26 -10.46
CA GLU A 38 -4.71 14.52 -10.03
C GLU A 38 -5.35 13.28 -9.37
N GLU A 39 -5.29 12.11 -10.00
CA GLU A 39 -5.85 10.87 -9.44
C GLU A 39 -5.17 10.46 -8.14
N TYR A 40 -3.83 10.62 -8.07
CA TYR A 40 -3.08 10.35 -6.85
C TYR A 40 -3.52 11.30 -5.73
N ASN A 41 -3.57 12.60 -6.00
CA ASN A 41 -3.94 13.61 -5.00
C ASN A 41 -5.40 13.43 -4.54
N ALA A 42 -6.33 13.09 -5.43
CA ALA A 42 -7.71 12.77 -5.07
C ALA A 42 -7.81 11.52 -4.16
N GLY A 43 -6.84 10.60 -4.25
CA GLY A 43 -6.68 9.51 -3.29
C GLY A 43 -6.22 10.00 -1.91
N ILE A 44 -5.20 10.85 -1.87
CA ILE A 44 -4.66 11.43 -0.64
C ILE A 44 -5.72 12.27 0.09
N GLU A 45 -6.48 13.09 -0.63
CA GLU A 45 -7.57 13.88 -0.06
C GLU A 45 -8.65 13.02 0.59
N ARG A 46 -8.99 11.87 -0.01
CA ARG A 46 -9.94 10.91 0.59
C ARG A 46 -9.42 10.30 1.88
N ILE A 47 -8.12 10.05 1.98
CA ILE A 47 -7.48 9.56 3.21
C ILE A 47 -7.52 10.65 4.27
N ASN A 48 -7.12 11.88 3.94
CA ASN A 48 -7.18 13.02 4.87
C ASN A 48 -8.59 13.27 5.38
N ALA A 49 -9.60 13.26 4.50
CA ALA A 49 -10.99 13.43 4.90
C ALA A 49 -11.48 12.34 5.86
N LYS A 50 -10.92 11.13 5.77
CA LYS A 50 -11.21 10.04 6.73
C LYS A 50 -10.54 10.26 8.08
N ILE A 51 -9.33 10.80 8.09
CA ILE A 51 -8.62 11.17 9.32
C ILE A 51 -9.31 12.37 9.99
N ASP A 52 -9.80 13.33 9.22
CA ASP A 52 -10.53 14.48 9.75
C ASP A 52 -11.87 14.09 10.40
N ASP A 53 -12.53 13.05 9.86
CA ASP A 53 -13.77 12.45 10.38
C ASP A 53 -13.51 11.59 11.64
N ASP A 54 -12.37 10.89 11.67
CA ASP A 54 -11.95 9.98 12.74
C ASP A 54 -10.42 9.98 12.86
N GLU A 55 -9.89 10.73 13.83
CA GLU A 55 -8.45 10.95 13.99
C GLU A 55 -7.65 9.64 14.19
N ASP A 56 -8.27 8.62 14.78
CA ASP A 56 -7.67 7.31 15.04
C ASP A 56 -8.14 6.24 14.06
N HIS A 57 -8.67 6.65 12.88
CA HIS A 57 -9.22 5.73 11.89
C HIS A 57 -8.21 4.63 11.53
N PRO A 58 -8.56 3.33 11.63
CA PRO A 58 -7.63 2.24 11.38
C PRO A 58 -7.52 1.93 9.89
N PHE A 59 -6.34 2.17 9.30
CA PHE A 59 -6.02 1.75 7.93
C PHE A 59 -5.27 0.42 7.94
N GLN A 60 -5.85 -0.61 7.33
CA GLN A 60 -5.30 -1.96 7.30
C GLN A 60 -4.53 -2.24 6.00
N SER A 61 -3.34 -2.81 6.12
CA SER A 61 -2.51 -3.26 5.01
C SER A 61 -2.12 -4.72 5.16
N ARG A 62 -2.13 -5.46 4.05
CA ARG A 62 -1.66 -6.84 3.96
C ARG A 62 -0.66 -6.97 2.82
N ILE A 63 0.59 -7.20 3.17
CA ILE A 63 1.70 -7.37 2.21
C ILE A 63 2.03 -8.86 2.15
N VAL A 64 2.06 -9.43 0.94
CA VAL A 64 2.33 -10.87 0.73
C VAL A 64 3.59 -11.01 -0.12
N TYR A 65 4.67 -11.50 0.50
CA TYR A 65 5.91 -11.82 -0.20
C TYR A 65 5.82 -13.22 -0.78
N LYS A 66 6.03 -13.31 -2.10
CA LYS A 66 6.05 -14.59 -2.84
C LYS A 66 7.39 -14.74 -3.54
N VAL A 67 7.93 -15.96 -3.53
CA VAL A 67 9.11 -16.32 -4.31
C VAL A 67 8.66 -17.15 -5.51
N VAL A 68 9.18 -16.79 -6.68
CA VAL A 68 8.90 -17.46 -7.95
C VAL A 68 10.18 -18.18 -8.40
N TYR A 69 10.10 -19.50 -8.55
CA TYR A 69 11.19 -20.33 -9.05
C TYR A 69 11.03 -20.55 -10.55
N GLY A 70 11.97 -20.00 -11.31
CA GLY A 70 12.17 -20.31 -12.73
C GLY A 70 13.25 -21.37 -12.90
N ARG A 71 12.96 -22.47 -13.60
CA ARG A 71 13.99 -23.35 -14.15
C ARG A 71 14.33 -22.84 -15.53
N LYS A 72 15.61 -22.56 -15.77
CA LYS A 72 16.13 -22.28 -17.11
C LYS A 72 16.27 -23.63 -17.82
N ASN A 73 15.52 -23.83 -18.90
CA ASN A 73 15.76 -24.92 -19.84
C ASN A 73 16.94 -24.56 -20.74
#